data_AF-A0A4R2KLD6-F1
#
_entry.id   AF-A0A4R2KLD6-F1
#
_cell.length_a   1.000
_cell.length_b   1.000
_cell.length_c   1.000
_cell.angle_alpha   90.00
_cell.angle_beta   90.00
_cell.angle_gamma   90.00
#
_symmetry.space_group_name_H-M   'P 1'
#
loop_
_entity.id
_entity.type
_entity.pdbx_description
1 polymer ?
#
loop_
_entity_poly.entity_id
_entity_poly.type
_entity_poly.pdbx_seq_one_letter_code
_entity_poly.pdbx_strand_id
1 'polypeptide(L)' 'MRTIHPSLFNRLMRLPAGIRTDLLEFVGATPVADDQLERMLRDVDRVLENQRGMAGAELLA' A
#
# COMPACT_ATOMS: atom_id res chain seq x y z
N MET A 1 -2.03 -6.57 22.19
CA MET A 1 -1.42 -6.45 20.84
C MET A 1 -2.53 -6.05 19.89
N ARG A 2 -2.39 -4.94 19.15
CA ARG A 2 -3.34 -4.61 18.08
C ARG A 2 -3.05 -5.58 16.93
N THR A 3 -3.98 -6.48 16.68
CA THR A 3 -3.91 -7.45 15.58
C THR A 3 -4.39 -6.75 14.32
N ILE A 4 -3.51 -6.57 13.34
CA ILE A 4 -3.93 -6.15 12.00
C ILE A 4 -4.80 -7.25 11.39
N HIS A 5 -5.89 -6.86 10.73
CA HIS A 5 -6.73 -7.80 10.00
C HIS A 5 -5.92 -8.57 8.93
N PRO A 6 -6.00 -9.91 8.85
CA PRO A 6 -5.16 -10.71 7.94
C PRO A 6 -5.22 -10.28 6.47
N SER A 7 -6.39 -9.84 6.00
CA SER A 7 -6.58 -9.33 4.64
C SER A 7 -5.79 -8.04 4.36
N LEU A 8 -5.71 -7.13 5.34
CA LEU A 8 -4.94 -5.88 5.23
C LEU A 8 -3.44 -6.18 5.25
N PHE A 9 -3.02 -7.11 6.11
CA PHE A 9 -1.64 -7.60 6.14
C PHE A 9 -1.22 -8.19 4.78
N ASN A 10 -2.05 -9.07 4.20
CA ASN A 10 -1.76 -9.66 2.90
C ASN A 10 -1.64 -8.61 1.78
N ARG A 11 -2.49 -7.58 1.78
CA ARG A 11 -2.37 -6.47 0.83
C ARG A 11 -1.07 -5.72 1.01
N LEU A 12 -0.75 -5.33 2.24
CA LEU A 12 0.48 -4.63 2.57
C LEU A 12 1.72 -5.41 2.12
N MET A 13 1.73 -6.73 2.31
CA MET A 13 2.87 -7.57 1.92
C MET A 13 3.09 -7.66 0.40
N ARG A 14 2.05 -7.43 -0.40
CA ARG A 14 2.12 -7.45 -1.88
C ARG A 14 2.65 -6.14 -2.47
N LEU A 15 2.79 -5.08 -1.67
CA LEU A 15 3.30 -3.80 -2.13
C LEU A 15 4.80 -3.88 -2.50
N PRO A 16 5.29 -2.98 -3.39
CA PRO A 16 6.72 -2.81 -3.64
C PRO A 16 7.49 -2.57 -2.35
N ALA A 17 8.73 -3.06 -2.29
CA ALA A 17 9.51 -3.11 -1.06
C ALA A 17 9.66 -1.75 -0.35
N GLY A 18 9.94 -0.67 -1.09
CA GLY A 18 10.06 0.68 -0.53
C GLY A 18 8.76 1.14 0.14
N ILE A 19 7.66 1.13 -0.61
CA ILE A 19 6.33 1.55 -0.13
C ILE A 19 5.88 0.71 1.08
N ARG A 20 6.14 -0.60 1.05
CA ARG A 20 5.82 -1.49 2.16
C ARG A 20 6.59 -1.11 3.43
N THR A 21 7.90 -0.84 3.32
CA THR A 21 8.74 -0.43 4.46
C THR A 21 8.22 0.87 5.06
N ASP A 22 7.95 1.88 4.24
CA ASP A 22 7.46 3.19 4.70
C ASP A 22 6.12 3.06 5.44
N LEU A 23 5.18 2.27 4.91
CA LEU A 23 3.89 2.02 5.55
C LEU A 23 4.02 1.27 6.88
N LEU A 24 4.91 0.26 6.96
CA LEU A 24 5.14 -0.47 8.20
C LEU A 24 5.78 0.41 9.27
N GLU A 25 6.73 1.26 8.89
CA GLU A 25 7.33 2.24 9.80
C GLU A 25 6.27 3.21 10.33
N PHE A 26 5.44 3.77 9.43
CA PHE A 26 4.37 4.68 9.81
C PHE A 26 3.35 4.04 10.77
N VAL A 27 2.86 2.84 10.46
CA VAL A 27 1.89 2.10 11.30
C VAL A 27 2.52 1.64 12.62
N GLY A 28 3.83 1.39 12.64
CA GLY A 28 4.58 1.08 13.86
C GLY A 28 4.76 2.29 14.77
N ALA A 29 4.94 3.48 14.20
CA ALA A 29 5.13 4.73 14.92
C ALA A 29 3.83 5.43 15.33
N THR A 30 2.72 5.15 14.62
CA THR A 30 1.44 5.84 14.82
C THR A 30 0.27 4.86 14.99
N PRO A 31 -0.61 5.04 15.98
CA PRO A 31 -1.82 4.23 16.10
C PRO A 31 -2.77 4.51 14.93
N VAL A 32 -2.78 3.63 13.94
CA VAL A 32 -3.72 3.67 12.81
C VAL A 32 -4.92 2.75 13.09
N ALA A 33 -6.12 3.20 12.74
CA ALA A 33 -7.32 2.36 12.77
C ALA A 33 -7.44 1.52 11.49
N ASP A 34 -8.08 0.35 11.57
CA ASP A 34 -8.17 -0.58 10.44
C ASP A 34 -8.84 0.03 9.20
N ASP A 35 -9.87 0.85 9.39
CA ASP A 35 -10.58 1.53 8.31
C ASP A 35 -9.73 2.63 7.66
N GLN A 36 -8.83 3.26 8.42
CA GLN A 36 -7.85 4.20 7.90
C GLN A 36 -6.76 3.46 7.11
N LEU A 37 -6.24 2.36 7.64
CA LEU A 37 -5.25 1.52 6.95
C LEU A 37 -5.82 0.98 5.63
N GLU A 38 -7.09 0.58 5.62
CA GLU A 38 -7.76 0.13 4.40
C GLU A 38 -7.80 1.23 3.33
N ARG A 39 -8.14 2.47 3.70
CA ARG A 39 -8.14 3.61 2.77
C ARG A 39 -6.74 3.89 2.22
N MET A 40 -5.73 3.92 3.09
CA MET A 40 -4.34 4.13 2.69
C MET A 40 -3.88 3.07 1.68
N LEU A 41 -4.18 1.79 1.92
CA LEU A 41 -3.83 0.72 1.00
C LEU A 41 -4.55 0.86 -0.36
N ARG A 42 -5.83 1.27 -0.36
CA ARG A 42 -6.58 1.53 -1.60
C ARG A 42 -5.98 2.69 -2.42
N ASP A 43 -5.54 3.75 -1.74
CA ASP A 43 -4.92 4.90 -2.41
C ASP A 43 -3.56 4.52 -3.01
N VAL A 44 -2.76 3.73 -2.30
CA VAL A 44 -1.49 3.20 -2.80
C VAL A 44 -1.72 2.29 -4.01
N ASP A 45 -2.69 1.37 -3.95
CA ASP A 45 -3.03 0.50 -5.07
C ASP A 45 -3.37 1.32 -6.33
N ARG A 46 -4.19 2.38 -6.20
CA ARG A 46 -4.54 3.28 -7.32
C ARG A 46 -3.34 4.00 -7.91
N VAL A 47 -2.44 4.49 -7.07
CA VAL A 47 -1.22 5.17 -7.54
C VAL A 47 -0.33 4.20 -8.31
N LEU A 48 -0.18 2.97 -7.82
CA LEU A 48 0.61 1.92 -8.48
C LEU A 48 0.00 1.48 -9.81
N GLU A 49 -1.32 1.34 -9.88
CA GLU A 49 -2.03 1.05 -11.13
C GLU A 49 -1.80 2.14 -12.18
N ASN A 50 -1.90 3.41 -11.78
CA ASN A 50 -1.67 4.55 -12.66
C ASN A 50 -0.21 4.59 -13.17
N GLN A 51 0.77 4.36 -12.30
CA GLN A 51 2.19 4.32 -12.68
C GLN A 51 2.50 3.20 -13.68
N ARG A 52 1.90 2.02 -13.49
CA ARG A 52 2.02 0.90 -14.44
C ARG A 52 1.40 1.23 -15.80
N GLY A 53 0.24 1.90 -15.80
CA GLY A 53 -0.42 2.35 -17.02
C GLY A 53 0.44 3.33 -17.83
N MET A 54 1.10 4.28 -17.15
CA MET A 54 2.00 5.24 -17.80
C MET A 54 3.26 4.57 -18.37
N ALA A 55 3.92 3.68 -17.60
CA ALA A 55 5.09 2.94 -18.08
C ALA A 55 4.77 2.05 -19.30
N GLY A 56 3.57 1.48 -19.36
CA GLY A 56 3.11 0.72 -20.53
C GLY A 56 2.83 1.58 -21.77
N ALA A 57 2.38 2.83 -21.58
CA ALA A 57 2.13 3.77 -22.67
C ALA A 57 3.44 4.31 -23.29
N GLU A 58 4.46 4.58 -22.47
CA GLU A 58 5.78 5.05 -22.94
C GLU A 58 6.55 4.00 -23.75
N LEU A 59 6.28 2.70 -23.55
CA LEU A 59 6.90 1.63 -24.32
C LEU A 59 6.24 1.39 -25.69
N LEU A 60 5.06 1.96 -25.94
CA LEU A 60 4.29 1.82 -27.19
C LEU A 60 4.31 3.07 -28.07
N ALA A 61 4.97 4.14 -27.62
CA ALA A 61 5.15 5.41 -28.36
C ALA A 61 6.52 5.45 -29.05
#